data_AF-A0A7S3W6M9-F1
#
_entry.id   AF-A0A7S3W6M9-F1
#
_cell.length_a   1.000
_cell.length_b   1.000
_cell.length_c   1.000
_cell.angle_alpha   90.00
_cell.angle_beta   90.00
_cell.angle_gamma   90.00
#
_symmetry.space_group_name_H-M   'P 1'
#
loop_
_entity.id
_entity.type
_entity.pdbx_description
1 polymer ?
#
loop_
_entity_poly.entity_id
_entity_poly.type
_entity_poly.pdbx_seq_one_letter_code
_entity_poly.pdbx_strand_id
1 'polypeptide(L)'
;RDSGGVVHAGVPVSDAPVADASSAPVPLTSDARLQLSVSKTAGASAAELAIGLRSSGAPLRSIAVALDVPLSLRLSLSPPAPPASGLVSGPRCSITELHAAGATSVGASVTCATAAAAAEQHLLGQVSYTEALSGASHILSFQLPLKPSDLLRPHKISTQQFGAMWPAHAAERKTVVTTAAAAAAPKYSSLVGGAMHLAAVDTIGMECISAGQLAGSEHTVLVHAKLGLMQGRALELTVRSKELRTTDAVYRQLQELLQQAR
;
A
#
# COMPACT_ATOMS: atom_id res chain seq x y z
N ARG A 1 17.85 -10.15 56.24
CA ARG A 1 17.77 -10.78 54.90
C ARG A 1 16.89 -9.87 54.06
N ASP A 2 17.48 -8.83 53.50
CA ASP A 2 16.80 -7.86 52.63
C ASP A 2 16.90 -8.33 51.19
N SER A 3 15.75 -8.43 50.52
CA SER A 3 15.63 -8.84 49.12
C SER A 3 15.42 -7.58 48.30
N GLY A 4 16.51 -7.03 47.75
CA GLY A 4 16.47 -5.89 46.84
C GLY A 4 15.91 -6.30 45.48
N GLY A 5 14.68 -5.86 45.16
CA GLY A 5 14.09 -5.97 43.84
C GLY A 5 14.62 -4.89 42.91
N VAL A 6 15.35 -5.28 41.87
CA VAL A 6 15.80 -4.40 40.79
C VAL A 6 14.66 -4.22 39.79
N VAL A 7 14.08 -3.03 39.75
CA VAL A 7 13.03 -2.66 38.79
C VAL A 7 13.73 -2.12 37.54
N HIS A 8 13.75 -2.89 36.45
CA HIS A 8 14.21 -2.39 35.16
C HIS A 8 13.16 -1.46 34.56
N ALA A 9 13.42 -0.15 34.64
CA ALA A 9 12.65 0.86 33.92
C ALA A 9 12.82 0.66 32.41
N GLY A 10 11.74 0.24 31.74
CA GLY A 10 11.69 0.17 30.29
C GLY A 10 11.83 1.57 29.70
N VAL A 11 12.83 1.75 28.83
CA VAL A 11 13.01 2.99 28.06
C VAL A 11 11.83 3.12 27.10
N PRO A 12 11.06 4.22 27.12
CA PRO A 12 10.01 4.45 26.14
C PRO A 12 10.65 4.68 24.77
N VAL A 13 10.41 3.75 23.85
CA VAL A 13 10.78 3.91 22.44
C VAL A 13 9.85 4.98 21.87
N SER A 14 10.42 6.14 21.53
CA SER A 14 9.70 7.24 20.89
C SER A 14 9.29 6.83 19.48
N ASP A 15 8.00 6.62 19.26
CA ASP A 15 7.39 6.40 17.94
C ASP A 15 7.33 7.73 17.18
N ALA A 16 8.48 8.21 16.68
CA ALA A 16 8.46 9.21 15.63
C ALA A 16 7.85 8.58 14.36
N PRO A 17 6.86 9.21 13.71
CA PRO A 17 6.33 8.71 12.46
C PRO A 17 7.48 8.65 11.45
N VAL A 18 7.80 7.45 10.98
CA VAL A 18 8.71 7.26 9.85
C VAL A 18 8.11 8.07 8.70
N ALA A 19 8.80 9.12 8.26
CA ALA A 19 8.38 9.94 7.15
C ALA A 19 8.24 9.02 5.92
N ASP A 20 7.00 8.71 5.58
CA ASP A 20 6.68 7.73 4.55
C ASP A 20 7.19 8.28 3.21
N ALA A 21 8.01 7.49 2.52
CA ALA A 21 8.64 7.93 1.29
C ALA A 21 7.56 8.06 0.21
N SER A 22 7.15 9.31 -0.07
CA SER A 22 6.25 9.60 -1.18
C SER A 22 6.82 9.02 -2.47
N SER A 23 6.07 8.10 -3.07
CA SER A 23 6.46 7.52 -4.35
C SER A 23 6.39 8.57 -5.46
N ALA A 24 7.37 8.58 -6.35
CA ALA A 24 7.35 9.45 -7.52
C ALA A 24 6.06 9.20 -8.34
N PRO A 25 5.42 10.24 -8.89
CA PRO A 25 4.22 10.06 -9.70
C PRO A 25 4.44 9.11 -10.88
N VAL A 26 3.59 8.10 -10.99
CA VAL A 26 3.58 7.12 -12.07
C VAL A 26 2.57 7.57 -13.13
N PRO A 27 2.93 7.64 -14.42
CA PRO A 27 1.98 7.98 -15.47
C PRO A 27 0.88 6.90 -15.59
N LEU A 28 -0.36 7.33 -15.75
CA LEU A 28 -1.52 6.45 -15.93
C LEU A 28 -1.95 6.38 -17.40
N THR A 29 -2.28 7.51 -17.98
CA THR A 29 -2.71 7.65 -19.38
C THR A 29 -2.60 9.12 -19.80
N SER A 30 -2.65 9.38 -21.10
CA SER A 30 -2.59 10.75 -21.62
C SER A 30 -3.15 10.84 -23.03
N ASP A 31 -3.60 12.03 -23.39
CA ASP A 31 -3.79 12.43 -24.79
C ASP A 31 -3.02 13.73 -25.09
N ALA A 32 -3.36 14.38 -26.22
CA ALA A 32 -2.73 15.62 -26.64
C ALA A 32 -2.98 16.80 -25.67
N ARG A 33 -3.99 16.74 -24.80
CA ARG A 33 -4.47 17.84 -23.95
C ARG A 33 -4.28 17.59 -22.46
N LEU A 34 -4.42 16.35 -22.02
CA LEU A 34 -4.45 15.99 -20.61
C LEU A 34 -3.51 14.81 -20.34
N GLN A 35 -2.67 14.98 -19.32
CA GLN A 35 -1.84 13.92 -18.76
C GLN A 35 -2.35 13.53 -17.37
N LEU A 36 -2.42 12.23 -17.13
CA LEU A 36 -2.83 11.65 -15.84
C LEU A 36 -1.67 10.89 -15.23
N SER A 37 -1.47 11.10 -13.93
CA SER A 37 -0.48 10.38 -13.13
C SER A 37 -1.05 10.04 -11.76
N VAL A 38 -0.40 9.11 -11.04
CA VAL A 38 -0.77 8.76 -9.67
C VAL A 38 0.48 8.71 -8.79
N SER A 39 0.40 9.27 -7.59
CA SER A 39 1.31 8.93 -6.51
C SER A 39 0.56 8.17 -5.42
N LYS A 40 1.24 7.23 -4.77
CA LYS A 40 0.68 6.44 -3.67
C LYS A 40 1.50 6.63 -2.41
N THR A 41 0.81 6.69 -1.28
CA THR A 41 1.41 6.80 0.06
C THR A 41 0.64 5.92 1.03
N ALA A 42 1.34 5.31 2.00
CA ALA A 42 0.69 4.50 3.01
C ALA A 42 0.22 5.42 4.17
N GLY A 43 -1.06 5.79 4.15
CA GLY A 43 -1.70 6.45 5.30
C GLY A 43 -1.85 5.49 6.49
N ALA A 44 -2.11 5.99 7.70
CA ALA A 44 -2.16 5.14 8.90
C ALA A 44 -3.20 4.00 8.80
N SER A 45 -4.36 4.27 8.20
CA SER A 45 -5.48 3.32 8.11
C SER A 45 -6.02 3.12 6.69
N ALA A 46 -5.42 3.77 5.69
CA ALA A 46 -5.87 3.76 4.31
C ALA A 46 -4.71 3.95 3.34
N ALA A 47 -4.84 3.46 2.11
CA ALA A 47 -3.95 3.80 1.01
C ALA A 47 -4.35 5.16 0.46
N GLU A 48 -3.43 6.11 0.50
CA GLU A 48 -3.67 7.46 0.02
C GLU A 48 -3.13 7.58 -1.39
N LEU A 49 -3.98 8.01 -2.31
CA LEU A 49 -3.71 8.17 -3.72
C LEU A 49 -3.89 9.64 -4.08
N ALA A 50 -2.97 10.18 -4.87
CA ALA A 50 -3.16 11.48 -5.51
C ALA A 50 -3.17 11.29 -7.02
N ILE A 51 -4.34 11.43 -7.63
CA ILE A 51 -4.52 11.37 -9.08
C ILE A 51 -4.21 12.76 -9.63
N GLY A 52 -3.01 12.94 -10.17
CA GLY A 52 -2.57 14.17 -10.79
C GLY A 52 -3.16 14.35 -12.19
N LEU A 53 -3.67 15.55 -12.45
CA LEU A 53 -4.18 16.00 -13.75
C LEU A 53 -3.33 17.20 -14.20
N ARG A 54 -2.78 17.14 -15.40
CA ARG A 54 -1.99 18.24 -15.99
C ARG A 54 -2.47 18.55 -17.40
N SER A 55 -2.90 19.79 -17.63
CA SER A 55 -3.18 20.29 -18.98
C SER A 55 -1.86 20.56 -19.70
N SER A 56 -1.77 20.19 -20.98
CA SER A 56 -0.59 20.42 -21.83
C SER A 56 -0.61 21.76 -22.57
N GLY A 57 -1.75 22.47 -22.56
CA GLY A 57 -1.92 23.65 -23.41
C GLY A 57 -3.18 24.43 -23.08
N ALA A 58 -4.28 24.16 -23.78
CA ALA A 58 -5.52 24.91 -23.64
C ALA A 58 -6.23 24.67 -22.28
N PRO A 59 -7.02 25.64 -21.79
CA PRO A 59 -7.84 25.42 -20.61
C PRO A 59 -8.90 24.34 -20.86
N LEU A 60 -9.17 23.53 -19.83
CA LEU A 60 -10.12 22.43 -19.86
C LEU A 60 -11.25 22.73 -18.86
N ARG A 61 -12.47 22.29 -19.17
CA ARG A 61 -13.67 22.53 -18.36
C ARG A 61 -14.46 21.26 -18.12
N SER A 62 -15.34 21.32 -17.12
CA SER A 62 -16.28 20.24 -16.80
C SER A 62 -15.57 18.90 -16.62
N ILE A 63 -14.40 18.93 -15.97
CA ILE A 63 -13.57 17.75 -15.77
C ILE A 63 -14.27 16.89 -14.71
N ALA A 64 -14.45 15.60 -14.97
CA ALA A 64 -14.96 14.68 -13.99
C ALA A 64 -14.09 13.42 -13.93
N VAL A 65 -13.53 13.17 -12.75
CA VAL A 65 -12.81 11.95 -12.41
C VAL A 65 -13.80 11.02 -11.73
N ALA A 66 -14.00 9.83 -12.29
CA ALA A 66 -14.82 8.78 -11.72
C ALA A 66 -13.98 7.52 -11.53
N LEU A 67 -14.11 6.88 -10.37
CA LEU A 67 -13.46 5.60 -10.07
C LEU A 67 -14.53 4.51 -9.91
N ASP A 68 -14.31 3.38 -10.55
CA ASP A 68 -15.07 2.16 -10.31
C ASP A 68 -14.34 1.33 -9.25
N VAL A 69 -15.05 1.05 -8.15
CA VAL A 69 -14.47 0.51 -6.92
C VAL A 69 -15.01 -0.90 -6.71
N PRO A 70 -14.14 -1.93 -6.77
CA PRO A 70 -14.55 -3.30 -6.46
C PRO A 70 -15.18 -3.40 -5.07
N LEU A 71 -16.16 -4.30 -4.89
CA LEU A 71 -16.87 -4.53 -3.62
C LEU A 71 -15.94 -4.90 -2.45
N SER A 72 -14.74 -5.37 -2.74
CA SER A 72 -13.73 -5.68 -1.72
C SER A 72 -13.09 -4.43 -1.12
N LEU A 73 -13.20 -3.26 -1.75
CA LEU A 73 -12.59 -2.00 -1.34
C LEU A 73 -13.65 -0.97 -0.93
N ARG A 74 -13.23 0.02 -0.16
CA ARG A 74 -13.97 1.27 0.07
C ARG A 74 -13.10 2.42 -0.39
N LEU A 75 -13.74 3.43 -0.97
CA LEU A 75 -13.08 4.62 -1.50
C LEU A 75 -13.76 5.86 -0.92
N SER A 76 -12.97 6.81 -0.48
CA SER A 76 -13.39 8.18 -0.23
C SER A 76 -12.58 9.12 -1.10
N LEU A 77 -13.25 9.96 -1.88
CA LEU A 77 -12.58 11.00 -2.65
C LEU A 77 -12.50 12.30 -1.84
N SER A 78 -11.41 13.03 -2.04
CA SER A 78 -11.20 14.37 -1.50
C SER A 78 -11.35 15.40 -2.62
N PRO A 79 -11.81 16.63 -2.31
CA PRO A 79 -11.81 17.72 -3.27
C PRO A 79 -10.42 17.94 -3.88
N PRO A 80 -10.34 18.50 -5.10
CA PRO A 80 -9.07 18.72 -5.76
C PRO A 80 -8.20 19.68 -4.94
N ALA A 81 -6.89 19.48 -4.99
CA ALA A 81 -5.95 20.41 -4.38
C ALA A 81 -6.03 21.79 -5.07
N PRO A 82 -5.89 22.91 -4.31
CA PRO A 82 -5.80 24.25 -4.89
C PRO A 82 -4.74 24.34 -6.00
N PRO A 83 -4.96 25.16 -7.03
CA PRO A 83 -5.97 26.22 -7.13
C PRO A 83 -7.33 25.75 -7.68
N ALA A 84 -7.48 24.49 -8.05
CA ALA A 84 -8.72 24.00 -8.63
C ALA A 84 -9.84 23.96 -7.57
N SER A 85 -11.05 24.31 -7.99
CA SER A 85 -12.27 24.11 -7.20
C SER A 85 -13.05 22.94 -7.76
N GLY A 86 -13.60 22.12 -6.88
CA GLY A 86 -14.36 20.95 -7.29
C GLY A 86 -15.33 20.46 -6.23
N LEU A 87 -16.23 19.59 -6.67
CA LEU A 87 -17.25 18.95 -5.84
C LEU A 87 -17.04 17.43 -5.88
N VAL A 88 -17.09 16.79 -4.73
CA VAL A 88 -17.09 15.34 -4.61
C VAL A 88 -18.51 14.84 -4.38
N SER A 89 -18.90 13.80 -5.12
CA SER A 89 -20.17 13.09 -4.96
C SER A 89 -19.90 11.59 -5.11
N GLY A 90 -19.79 10.89 -3.98
CA GLY A 90 -19.45 9.46 -3.94
C GLY A 90 -18.10 9.18 -4.63
N PRO A 91 -18.03 8.25 -5.60
CA PRO A 91 -16.80 7.89 -6.30
C PRO A 91 -16.48 8.83 -7.48
N ARG A 92 -17.14 10.00 -7.56
CA ARG A 92 -16.91 11.01 -8.59
C ARG A 92 -16.46 12.33 -7.98
N CYS A 93 -15.43 12.92 -8.58
CA CYS A 93 -14.98 14.28 -8.33
C CYS A 93 -15.11 15.11 -9.60
N SER A 94 -15.79 16.25 -9.51
CA SER A 94 -15.96 17.20 -10.61
C SER A 94 -15.11 18.43 -10.36
N ILE A 95 -14.32 18.86 -11.34
CA ILE A 95 -13.49 20.07 -11.34
C ILE A 95 -14.03 21.00 -12.42
N THR A 96 -14.34 22.24 -12.04
CA THR A 96 -15.00 23.19 -12.95
C THR A 96 -14.11 23.56 -14.13
N GLU A 97 -12.86 23.90 -13.85
CA GLU A 97 -11.89 24.36 -14.84
C GLU A 97 -10.47 23.99 -14.40
N LEU A 98 -9.65 23.60 -15.37
CA LEU A 98 -8.21 23.49 -15.24
C LEU A 98 -7.59 24.48 -16.23
N HIS A 99 -6.83 25.43 -15.70
CA HIS A 99 -6.21 26.46 -16.53
C HIS A 99 -5.20 25.87 -17.52
N ALA A 100 -4.88 26.68 -18.54
CA ALA A 100 -3.84 26.39 -19.51
C ALA A 100 -2.52 26.06 -18.82
N ALA A 101 -1.88 24.95 -19.21
CA ALA A 101 -0.68 24.41 -18.55
C ALA A 101 -0.81 24.17 -17.03
N GLY A 102 -2.05 24.18 -16.50
CA GLY A 102 -2.35 24.03 -15.09
C GLY A 102 -2.23 22.57 -14.65
N ALA A 103 -2.00 22.39 -13.35
CA ALA A 103 -2.01 21.09 -12.71
C ALA A 103 -2.87 21.12 -11.43
N THR A 104 -3.52 20.01 -11.14
CA THR A 104 -4.20 19.75 -9.87
C THR A 104 -4.13 18.26 -9.55
N SER A 105 -4.58 17.86 -8.37
CA SER A 105 -4.70 16.47 -7.99
C SER A 105 -6.03 16.22 -7.29
N VAL A 106 -6.62 15.06 -7.56
CA VAL A 106 -7.75 14.53 -6.78
C VAL A 106 -7.21 13.54 -5.78
N GLY A 107 -7.44 13.79 -4.50
CA GLY A 107 -7.09 12.87 -3.44
C GLY A 107 -8.09 11.71 -3.35
N ALA A 108 -7.61 10.52 -3.02
CA ALA A 108 -8.43 9.34 -2.82
C ALA A 108 -7.86 8.48 -1.69
N SER A 109 -8.71 8.14 -0.72
CA SER A 109 -8.38 7.27 0.40
C SER A 109 -9.06 5.92 0.21
N VAL A 110 -8.27 4.84 0.18
CA VAL A 110 -8.73 3.48 -0.11
C VAL A 110 -8.53 2.57 1.09
N THR A 111 -9.59 1.88 1.52
CA THR A 111 -9.54 0.88 2.59
C THR A 111 -10.11 -0.46 2.13
N CYS A 112 -9.82 -1.52 2.86
CA CYS A 112 -10.30 -2.86 2.59
C CYS A 112 -11.67 -3.07 3.26
N ALA A 113 -12.70 -3.38 2.47
CA ALA A 113 -14.00 -3.81 3.00
C ALA A 113 -13.99 -5.28 3.43
N THR A 114 -13.16 -6.10 2.75
CA THR A 114 -13.06 -7.55 2.97
C THR A 114 -11.61 -8.01 2.80
N ALA A 115 -11.23 -9.16 3.35
CA ALA A 115 -9.90 -9.74 3.16
C ALA A 115 -9.53 -9.97 1.69
N ALA A 116 -10.52 -10.22 0.83
CA ALA A 116 -10.30 -10.39 -0.62
C ALA A 116 -9.66 -9.16 -1.28
N ALA A 117 -9.73 -7.97 -0.66
CA ALA A 117 -9.05 -6.78 -1.16
C ALA A 117 -7.52 -6.85 -1.12
N ALA A 118 -6.94 -7.74 -0.32
CA ALA A 118 -5.49 -7.96 -0.33
C ALA A 118 -4.97 -8.69 -1.57
N ALA A 119 -5.87 -9.25 -2.38
CA ALA A 119 -5.48 -9.75 -3.68
C ALA A 119 -4.98 -8.58 -4.55
N GLU A 120 -4.29 -8.88 -5.65
CA GLU A 120 -3.99 -7.86 -6.66
C GLU A 120 -5.30 -7.28 -7.18
N GLN A 121 -5.55 -6.00 -6.87
CA GLN A 121 -6.75 -5.29 -7.26
C GLN A 121 -6.40 -4.27 -8.33
N HIS A 122 -7.41 -3.88 -9.10
CA HIS A 122 -7.30 -2.76 -10.01
C HIS A 122 -8.48 -1.83 -9.77
N LEU A 123 -8.19 -0.55 -9.53
CA LEU A 123 -9.20 0.50 -9.63
C LEU A 123 -9.29 0.91 -11.08
N LEU A 124 -10.48 0.80 -11.67
CA LEU A 124 -10.73 1.33 -13.00
C LEU A 124 -11.17 2.77 -12.85
N GLY A 125 -10.71 3.64 -13.74
CA GLY A 125 -11.02 5.05 -13.67
C GLY A 125 -11.29 5.64 -15.03
N GLN A 126 -12.10 6.69 -15.03
CA GLN A 126 -12.38 7.50 -16.20
C GLN A 126 -12.25 8.97 -15.85
N VAL A 127 -11.65 9.74 -16.76
CA VAL A 127 -11.67 11.20 -16.74
C VAL A 127 -12.38 11.67 -17.98
N SER A 128 -13.49 12.37 -17.80
CA SER A 128 -14.15 13.11 -18.88
C SER A 128 -13.86 14.59 -18.75
N TYR A 129 -13.73 15.31 -19.85
CA TYR A 129 -13.51 16.75 -19.85
C TYR A 129 -13.93 17.38 -21.19
N THR A 130 -14.07 18.70 -21.21
CA THR A 130 -14.37 19.49 -22.42
C THR A 130 -13.29 20.53 -22.66
N GLU A 131 -12.82 20.66 -23.90
CA GLU A 131 -11.92 21.73 -24.30
C GLU A 131 -12.64 23.09 -24.25
N ALA A 132 -12.07 24.09 -23.57
CA ALA A 132 -12.74 25.38 -23.39
C ALA A 132 -12.95 26.18 -24.69
N LEU A 133 -12.07 25.98 -25.69
CA LEU A 133 -12.10 26.74 -26.95
C LEU A 133 -12.94 26.06 -28.04
N SER A 134 -12.78 24.76 -28.22
CA SER A 134 -13.47 24.01 -29.28
C SER A 134 -14.83 23.45 -28.83
N GLY A 135 -15.04 23.31 -27.51
CA GLY A 135 -16.21 22.63 -26.95
C GLY A 135 -16.19 21.11 -27.16
N ALA A 136 -15.10 20.54 -27.69
CA ALA A 136 -14.97 19.10 -27.89
C ALA A 136 -14.90 18.37 -26.54
N SER A 137 -15.64 17.28 -26.42
CA SER A 137 -15.63 16.43 -25.23
C SER A 137 -14.74 15.21 -25.44
N HIS A 138 -14.00 14.86 -24.38
CA HIS A 138 -13.01 13.79 -24.37
C HIS A 138 -13.23 12.89 -23.17
N ILE A 139 -12.84 11.63 -23.31
CA ILE A 139 -12.86 10.63 -22.25
C ILE A 139 -11.55 9.85 -22.29
N LEU A 140 -10.88 9.76 -21.15
CA LEU A 140 -9.71 8.93 -20.92
C LEU A 140 -10.04 7.87 -19.89
N SER A 141 -9.78 6.60 -20.24
CA SER A 141 -9.88 5.48 -19.30
C SER A 141 -8.49 5.11 -18.81
N PHE A 142 -8.39 4.72 -17.55
CA PHE A 142 -7.14 4.25 -16.95
C PHE A 142 -7.40 3.10 -15.98
N GLN A 143 -6.32 2.37 -15.70
CA GLN A 143 -6.30 1.31 -14.70
C GLN A 143 -5.21 1.62 -13.68
N LEU A 144 -5.57 1.60 -12.40
CA LEU A 144 -4.67 1.80 -11.29
C LEU A 144 -4.47 0.46 -10.56
N PRO A 145 -3.34 -0.24 -10.77
CA PRO A 145 -3.06 -1.45 -10.01
C PRO A 145 -2.84 -1.11 -8.54
N LEU A 146 -3.46 -1.85 -7.62
CA LEU A 146 -3.21 -1.81 -6.20
C LEU A 146 -2.53 -3.12 -5.78
N LYS A 147 -1.34 -3.00 -5.21
CA LYS A 147 -0.56 -4.11 -4.70
C LYS A 147 -0.85 -4.33 -3.21
N PRO A 148 -0.59 -5.53 -2.67
CA PRO A 148 -0.70 -5.77 -1.23
C PRO A 148 0.07 -4.74 -0.39
N SER A 149 1.27 -4.31 -0.79
CA SER A 149 2.02 -3.24 -0.10
C SER A 149 1.25 -1.91 0.01
N ASP A 150 0.42 -1.58 -0.98
CA ASP A 150 -0.37 -0.34 -0.94
C ASP A 150 -1.40 -0.39 0.20
N LEU A 151 -1.89 -1.59 0.53
CA LEU A 151 -3.00 -1.83 1.47
C LEU A 151 -2.56 -2.41 2.82
N LEU A 152 -1.36 -2.96 2.94
CA LEU A 152 -0.84 -3.50 4.20
C LEU A 152 -0.32 -2.40 5.11
N ARG A 153 -0.61 -2.51 6.40
CA ARG A 153 -0.13 -1.63 7.46
C ARG A 153 0.60 -2.42 8.54
N PRO A 154 1.58 -1.80 9.22
CA PRO A 154 2.32 -2.50 10.27
C PRO A 154 1.37 -2.86 11.41
N HIS A 155 1.36 -4.12 11.83
CA HIS A 155 0.51 -4.60 12.91
C HIS A 155 1.38 -5.03 14.09
N LYS A 156 1.57 -4.13 15.06
CA LYS A 156 2.38 -4.38 16.26
C LYS A 156 1.64 -5.33 17.20
N ILE A 157 2.13 -6.57 17.31
CA ILE A 157 1.62 -7.60 18.22
C ILE A 157 2.76 -8.22 19.02
N SER A 158 2.46 -8.87 20.13
CA SER A 158 3.45 -9.63 20.89
C SER A 158 3.73 -11.00 20.25
N THR A 159 4.88 -11.59 20.55
CA THR A 159 5.24 -12.96 20.16
C THR A 159 4.18 -13.98 20.61
N GLN A 160 3.58 -13.77 21.80
CA GLN A 160 2.50 -14.63 22.30
C GLN A 160 1.23 -14.51 21.44
N GLN A 161 0.82 -13.30 21.08
CA GLN A 161 -0.32 -13.07 20.19
C GLN A 161 -0.07 -13.67 18.81
N PHE A 162 1.13 -13.49 18.25
CA PHE A 162 1.53 -14.12 17.00
C PHE A 162 1.39 -15.64 17.07
N GLY A 163 1.94 -16.28 18.12
CA GLY A 163 1.85 -17.72 18.31
C GLY A 163 0.41 -18.23 18.46
N ALA A 164 -0.46 -17.47 19.13
CA ALA A 164 -1.88 -17.80 19.26
C ALA A 164 -2.65 -17.65 17.92
N MET A 165 -2.31 -16.64 17.13
CA MET A 165 -2.93 -16.41 15.82
C MET A 165 -2.43 -17.38 14.76
N TRP A 166 -1.17 -17.79 14.79
CA TRP A 166 -0.52 -18.63 13.78
C TRP A 166 -1.31 -19.90 13.38
N PRO A 167 -1.80 -20.74 14.31
CA PRO A 167 -2.60 -21.91 13.95
C PRO A 167 -4.02 -21.56 13.46
N ALA A 168 -4.56 -20.39 13.84
CA ALA A 168 -5.88 -19.94 13.41
C ALA A 168 -5.91 -19.38 11.97
N HIS A 169 -4.74 -19.07 11.40
CA HIS A 169 -4.59 -18.62 10.02
C HIS A 169 -4.26 -19.83 9.13
N ALA A 170 -5.32 -20.53 8.71
CA ALA A 170 -5.21 -21.82 8.05
C ALA A 170 -4.67 -21.76 6.60
N ALA A 171 -4.79 -20.62 5.92
CA ALA A 171 -4.23 -20.46 4.59
C ALA A 171 -2.73 -20.20 4.69
N GLU A 172 -1.94 -21.02 4.00
CA GLU A 172 -0.48 -20.98 4.04
C GLU A 172 0.14 -21.05 2.64
N ARG A 173 1.20 -20.26 2.44
CA ARG A 173 2.20 -20.48 1.40
C ARG A 173 3.58 -20.53 2.02
N LYS A 174 4.36 -21.53 1.58
CA LYS A 174 5.70 -21.80 2.09
C LYS A 174 6.64 -22.06 0.92
N THR A 175 7.80 -21.41 0.91
CA THR A 175 8.82 -21.58 -0.14
C THR A 175 10.22 -21.32 0.37
N VAL A 176 11.22 -21.72 -0.40
CA VAL A 176 12.60 -21.26 -0.23
C VAL A 176 12.89 -20.19 -1.27
N VAL A 177 13.27 -19.00 -0.82
CA VAL A 177 13.65 -17.86 -1.68
C VAL A 177 15.17 -17.72 -1.66
N THR A 178 15.78 -17.70 -2.84
CA THR A 178 17.21 -17.39 -2.98
C THR A 178 17.40 -15.87 -2.92
N THR A 179 18.13 -15.40 -1.93
CA THR A 179 18.46 -13.97 -1.74
C THR A 179 19.69 -13.85 -0.84
N ALA A 180 20.66 -13.03 -1.25
CA ALA A 180 21.84 -12.73 -0.44
C ALA A 180 21.64 -11.46 0.39
N ALA A 181 20.84 -10.50 -0.09
CA ALA A 181 20.65 -9.21 0.56
C ALA A 181 19.90 -9.32 1.90
N ALA A 182 19.00 -10.30 2.03
CA ALA A 182 18.18 -10.51 3.22
C ALA A 182 18.69 -11.64 4.14
N ALA A 183 19.97 -12.02 4.03
CA ALA A 183 20.55 -13.13 4.80
C ALA A 183 20.65 -12.88 6.31
N ALA A 184 20.60 -11.62 6.75
CA ALA A 184 20.68 -11.21 8.15
C ALA A 184 19.36 -10.58 8.62
N ALA A 185 18.94 -10.91 9.85
CA ALA A 185 17.67 -10.48 10.41
C ALA A 185 17.40 -8.96 10.34
N PRO A 186 18.35 -8.06 10.69
CA PRO A 186 18.10 -6.62 10.60
C PRO A 186 17.83 -6.15 9.16
N LYS A 187 18.53 -6.73 8.18
CA LYS A 187 18.34 -6.39 6.76
C LYS A 187 17.00 -6.91 6.24
N TYR A 188 16.65 -8.15 6.59
CA TYR A 188 15.34 -8.72 6.26
C TYR A 188 14.20 -7.86 6.82
N SER A 189 14.23 -7.56 8.13
CA SER A 189 13.19 -6.79 8.79
C SER A 189 13.08 -5.36 8.23
N SER A 190 14.21 -4.72 7.92
CA SER A 190 14.22 -3.39 7.29
C SER A 190 13.65 -3.42 5.87
N LEU A 191 14.03 -4.42 5.05
CA LEU A 191 13.53 -4.56 3.69
C LEU A 191 12.02 -4.82 3.66
N VAL A 192 11.57 -5.78 4.46
CA VAL A 192 10.17 -6.17 4.52
C VAL A 192 9.31 -5.10 5.21
N GLY A 193 9.81 -4.47 6.27
CA GLY A 193 9.13 -3.34 6.91
C GLY A 193 9.02 -2.12 6.02
N GLY A 194 10.07 -1.79 5.27
CA GLY A 194 10.10 -0.63 4.38
C GLY A 194 9.28 -0.79 3.11
N ALA A 195 9.26 -1.99 2.51
CA ALA A 195 8.60 -2.22 1.22
C ALA A 195 7.21 -2.84 1.32
N MET A 196 6.91 -3.58 2.39
CA MET A 196 5.61 -4.26 2.58
C MET A 196 4.84 -3.73 3.79
N HIS A 197 5.40 -2.77 4.54
CA HIS A 197 4.80 -2.21 5.75
C HIS A 197 4.41 -3.29 6.77
N LEU A 198 5.26 -4.31 6.94
CA LEU A 198 5.09 -5.33 7.98
C LEU A 198 5.86 -4.93 9.24
N ALA A 199 5.22 -5.03 10.40
CA ALA A 199 5.88 -4.82 11.69
C ALA A 199 6.71 -6.06 12.03
N ALA A 200 7.99 -5.88 12.36
CA ALA A 200 8.78 -6.94 12.98
C ALA A 200 8.20 -7.24 14.38
N VAL A 201 7.88 -8.51 14.63
CA VAL A 201 7.34 -8.97 15.92
C VAL A 201 8.49 -9.41 16.82
N ASP A 202 9.36 -10.29 16.32
CA ASP A 202 10.49 -10.83 17.07
C ASP A 202 11.54 -11.44 16.14
N THR A 203 12.75 -11.64 16.66
CA THR A 203 13.81 -12.43 16.02
C THR A 203 14.33 -13.47 17.01
N ILE A 204 14.08 -14.75 16.72
CA ILE A 204 14.42 -15.88 17.58
C ILE A 204 15.51 -16.70 16.87
N GLY A 205 16.76 -16.44 17.22
CA GLY A 205 17.90 -17.05 16.51
C GLY A 205 17.95 -16.60 15.04
N MET A 206 17.71 -17.54 14.12
CA MET A 206 17.69 -17.29 12.67
C MET A 206 16.27 -17.12 12.12
N GLU A 207 15.27 -17.07 12.99
CA GLU A 207 13.87 -16.93 12.61
C GLU A 207 13.40 -15.49 12.85
N CYS A 208 12.79 -14.89 11.83
CA CYS A 208 12.16 -13.59 11.91
C CYS A 208 10.65 -13.77 11.74
N ILE A 209 9.87 -13.21 12.66
CA ILE A 209 8.42 -13.15 12.54
C ILE A 209 7.96 -11.70 12.39
N SER A 210 6.97 -11.49 11.53
CA SER A 210 6.44 -10.18 11.21
C SER A 210 4.93 -10.24 10.98
N ALA A 211 4.24 -9.14 11.24
CA ALA A 211 2.80 -9.06 11.10
C ALA A 211 2.36 -7.77 10.40
N GLY A 212 1.33 -7.90 9.58
CA GLY A 212 0.65 -6.80 8.92
C GLY A 212 -0.86 -6.93 9.04
N GLN A 213 -1.55 -5.82 8.80
CA GLN A 213 -2.99 -5.73 8.81
C GLN A 213 -3.44 -4.95 7.58
N LEU A 214 -4.52 -5.39 6.94
CA LEU A 214 -5.08 -4.67 5.80
C LEU A 214 -5.76 -3.38 6.27
N ALA A 215 -5.43 -2.28 5.59
CA ALA A 215 -5.90 -0.93 5.86
C ALA A 215 -7.43 -0.88 6.03
N GLY A 216 -7.89 -0.40 7.19
CA GLY A 216 -9.31 -0.24 7.52
C GLY A 216 -10.06 -1.55 7.79
N SER A 217 -9.37 -2.65 8.06
CA SER A 217 -9.99 -3.94 8.40
C SER A 217 -9.26 -4.68 9.52
N GLU A 218 -9.90 -5.70 10.10
CA GLU A 218 -9.30 -6.61 11.10
C GLU A 218 -8.54 -7.79 10.50
N HIS A 219 -8.35 -7.80 9.18
CA HIS A 219 -7.71 -8.91 8.48
C HIS A 219 -6.19 -8.79 8.57
N THR A 220 -5.57 -9.79 9.19
CA THR A 220 -4.14 -9.83 9.47
C THR A 220 -3.42 -10.83 8.58
N VAL A 221 -2.14 -10.55 8.35
CA VAL A 221 -1.20 -11.38 7.61
C VAL A 221 0.01 -11.60 8.51
N LEU A 222 0.38 -12.87 8.66
CA LEU A 222 1.51 -13.30 9.48
C LEU A 222 2.60 -13.81 8.54
N VAL A 223 3.83 -13.40 8.79
CA VAL A 223 4.99 -13.80 8.00
C VAL A 223 6.04 -14.38 8.93
N HIS A 224 6.56 -15.55 8.57
CA HIS A 224 7.69 -16.19 9.22
C HIS A 224 8.78 -16.43 8.18
N ALA A 225 10.00 -16.01 8.48
CA ALA A 225 11.16 -16.26 7.66
C ALA A 225 12.25 -16.94 8.46
N LYS A 226 12.71 -18.10 7.99
CA LYS A 226 13.88 -18.80 8.53
C LYS A 226 15.09 -18.50 7.65
N LEU A 227 16.01 -17.74 8.19
CA LEU A 227 17.20 -17.23 7.50
C LEU A 227 18.36 -18.24 7.57
N GLY A 228 19.40 -17.99 6.77
CA GLY A 228 20.66 -18.74 6.85
C GLY A 228 20.68 -20.07 6.08
N LEU A 229 19.65 -20.38 5.28
CA LEU A 229 19.68 -21.57 4.43
C LEU A 229 20.76 -21.45 3.35
N MET A 230 21.30 -22.59 2.92
CA MET A 230 22.32 -22.67 1.86
C MET A 230 23.50 -21.72 2.10
N GLN A 231 24.06 -21.73 3.32
CA GLN A 231 25.15 -20.83 3.73
C GLN A 231 24.79 -19.34 3.61
N GLY A 232 23.54 -18.98 3.94
CA GLY A 232 23.05 -17.61 3.89
C GLY A 232 22.69 -17.09 2.49
N ARG A 233 22.52 -17.98 1.50
CA ARG A 233 22.08 -17.61 0.14
C ARG A 233 20.58 -17.75 -0.06
N ALA A 234 19.88 -18.34 0.91
CA ALA A 234 18.46 -18.54 0.85
C ALA A 234 17.81 -18.37 2.23
N LEU A 235 16.51 -18.16 2.20
CA LEU A 235 15.64 -18.21 3.37
C LEU A 235 14.38 -19.02 3.05
N GLU A 236 13.78 -19.61 4.06
CA GLU A 236 12.45 -20.20 3.94
C GLU A 236 11.42 -19.15 4.36
N LEU A 237 10.52 -18.80 3.45
CA LEU A 237 9.45 -17.83 3.68
C LEU A 237 8.12 -18.58 3.84
N THR A 238 7.43 -18.31 4.93
CA THR A 238 6.06 -18.77 5.18
C THR A 238 5.15 -17.57 5.39
N VAL A 239 4.08 -17.46 4.60
CA VAL A 239 3.04 -16.44 4.74
C VAL A 239 1.75 -17.14 5.13
N ARG A 240 1.04 -16.60 6.12
CA ARG A 240 -0.27 -17.09 6.54
C ARG A 240 -1.28 -15.96 6.66
N SER A 241 -2.51 -16.24 6.24
CA SER A 241 -3.68 -15.42 6.55
C SER A 241 -4.93 -16.29 6.76
N LYS A 242 -6.09 -15.67 7.04
CA LYS A 242 -7.36 -16.42 7.06
C LYS A 242 -7.86 -16.77 5.66
N GLU A 243 -7.49 -15.97 4.66
CA GLU A 243 -7.92 -16.13 3.27
C GLU A 243 -6.75 -16.51 2.35
N LEU A 244 -6.96 -17.50 1.46
CA LEU A 244 -5.92 -17.98 0.54
C LEU A 244 -5.48 -16.93 -0.48
N ARG A 245 -6.40 -16.12 -1.01
CA ARG A 245 -6.08 -15.09 -2.01
C ARG A 245 -5.15 -14.01 -1.43
N THR A 246 -5.37 -13.63 -0.17
CA THR A 246 -4.50 -12.71 0.57
C THR A 246 -3.13 -13.33 0.78
N THR A 247 -3.07 -14.60 1.20
CA THR A 247 -1.81 -15.32 1.39
C THR A 247 -1.01 -15.33 0.09
N ASP A 248 -1.64 -15.70 -1.02
CA ASP A 248 -0.99 -15.83 -2.33
C ASP A 248 -0.43 -14.51 -2.86
N ALA A 249 -1.19 -13.43 -2.74
CA ALA A 249 -0.78 -12.11 -3.22
C ALA A 249 0.37 -11.53 -2.38
N VAL A 250 0.28 -11.59 -1.05
CA VAL A 250 1.36 -11.11 -0.17
C VAL A 250 2.62 -11.96 -0.34
N TYR A 251 2.45 -13.29 -0.43
CA TYR A 251 3.56 -14.20 -0.71
C TYR A 251 4.28 -13.85 -2.01
N ARG A 252 3.54 -13.66 -3.12
CA ARG A 252 4.13 -13.34 -4.42
C ARG A 252 4.93 -12.04 -4.37
N GLN A 253 4.36 -11.00 -3.78
CA GLN A 253 5.04 -9.71 -3.68
C GLN A 253 6.30 -9.78 -2.78
N LEU A 254 6.24 -10.50 -1.66
CA LEU A 254 7.42 -10.74 -0.82
C LEU A 254 8.50 -11.53 -1.55
N GLN A 255 8.11 -12.56 -2.30
CA GLN A 255 9.06 -13.35 -3.09
C GLN A 255 9.75 -12.49 -4.15
N GLU A 256 9.00 -11.68 -4.90
CA GLU A 256 9.55 -10.73 -5.88
C GLU A 256 10.52 -9.73 -5.23
N LEU A 257 10.11 -9.11 -4.12
CA LEU A 257 10.92 -8.17 -3.36
C LEU A 257 12.26 -8.79 -2.94
N LEU A 258 12.22 -9.99 -2.37
CA LEU A 258 13.42 -10.68 -1.87
C LEU A 258 14.35 -11.13 -3.00
N GLN A 259 13.82 -11.48 -4.17
CA GLN A 259 14.61 -11.87 -5.35
C GLN A 259 15.26 -10.66 -6.05
N GLN A 260 14.63 -9.49 -5.98
CA GLN A 260 15.13 -8.25 -6.56
C GLN A 260 16.20 -7.57 -5.69
N ALA A 261 16.16 -7.79 -4.37
CA ALA A 261 17.21 -7.37 -3.45
C ALA A 261 18.48 -8.22 -3.70
N ARG A 262 19.35 -7.77 -4.61
CA ARG A 262 20.66 -8.34 -4.89
C ARG A 262 21.77 -7.50 -4.30
#